data_AF-A0A6M4P584-F1
#
_entry.id   AF-A0A6M4P584-F1
#
_cell.length_a   1.000
_cell.length_b   1.000
_cell.length_c   1.000
_cell.angle_alpha   90.00
_cell.angle_beta   90.00
_cell.angle_gamma   90.00
#
_symmetry.space_group_name_H-M   'P 1'
#
loop_
_entity.id
_entity.type
_entity.pdbx_description
1 polymer ?
#
loop_
_entity_poly.entity_id
_entity_poly.type
_entity_poly.pdbx_seq_one_letter_code
_entity_poly.pdbx_strand_id
1 'polypeptide(L)'
;MKIREGDKELLRKHFGVPDVTLTRFSRHTGGAAPDGSGTSFLGVFRTRLGTMARILKNTLGPRELWALNSSPEDSALRRLLNEEVGTKTARRILAENFPHGSAARVIEYRRKQAGDREATSVTAGLATELLGKQGYRL
;
A
#
# COMPACT_ATOMS: atom_id res chain seq x y z
N MET A 1 -4.39 5.41 10.58
CA MET A 1 -5.55 5.90 11.35
C MET A 1 -5.03 6.62 12.60
N LYS A 2 -5.58 7.78 12.96
CA LYS A 2 -5.21 8.51 14.20
C LYS A 2 -6.44 8.63 15.08
N ILE A 3 -6.29 8.46 16.39
CA ILE A 3 -7.34 8.75 17.37
C ILE A 3 -7.41 10.26 17.56
N ARG A 4 -8.60 10.85 17.44
CA ARG A 4 -8.81 12.25 17.81
C ARG A 4 -8.92 12.36 19.33
N GLU A 5 -8.56 13.49 19.91
CA GLU A 5 -8.62 13.66 21.37
C GLU A 5 -10.03 13.40 21.94
N GLY A 6 -11.09 13.82 21.23
CA GLY A 6 -12.47 13.55 21.64
C GLY A 6 -12.88 12.07 21.60
N ASP A 7 -12.20 11.24 20.79
CA ASP A 7 -12.54 9.82 20.65
C ASP A 7 -11.97 8.98 21.82
N LYS A 8 -10.95 9.48 22.52
CA LYS A 8 -10.30 8.75 23.62
C LYS A 8 -11.26 8.47 24.76
N GLU A 9 -12.07 9.47 25.12
CA GLU A 9 -13.04 9.32 26.20
C GLU A 9 -14.11 8.30 25.85
N LEU A 10 -14.59 8.33 24.60
CA LEU A 10 -15.56 7.38 24.08
C LEU A 10 -15.02 5.95 24.07
N LEU A 11 -13.78 5.75 23.58
CA LEU A 11 -13.12 4.44 23.57
C LEU A 11 -12.89 3.89 24.98
N ARG A 12 -12.58 4.75 25.94
CA ARG A 12 -12.42 4.36 27.34
C ARG A 12 -13.76 3.98 27.98
N LYS A 13 -14.76 4.86 27.90
CA LYS A 13 -16.04 4.71 28.61
C LYS A 13 -16.95 3.63 28.00
N HIS A 14 -17.07 3.61 26.67
CA HIS A 14 -18.03 2.72 26.00
C HIS A 14 -17.41 1.39 25.56
N PHE A 15 -16.10 1.38 25.27
CA PHE A 15 -15.41 0.21 24.73
C PHE A 15 -14.39 -0.38 25.70
N GLY A 16 -14.21 0.20 26.90
CA GLY A 16 -13.32 -0.34 27.92
C GLY A 16 -11.86 -0.43 27.48
N VAL A 17 -11.42 0.42 26.55
CA VAL A 17 -10.05 0.37 26.03
C VAL A 17 -9.09 0.93 27.09
N PRO A 18 -8.03 0.19 27.49
CA PRO A 18 -7.05 0.68 28.46
C PRO A 18 -6.29 1.90 27.94
N ASP A 19 -5.99 2.84 28.85
CA ASP A 19 -5.29 4.09 28.50
C ASP A 19 -3.89 3.85 27.91
N VAL A 20 -3.17 2.86 28.43
CA VAL A 20 -1.87 2.42 27.89
C VAL A 20 -1.96 2.00 26.42
N THR A 21 -3.08 1.38 26.01
CA THR A 21 -3.31 0.96 24.63
C THR A 21 -3.61 2.16 23.74
N LEU A 22 -4.40 3.12 24.22
CA LEU A 22 -4.70 4.38 23.52
C LEU A 22 -3.45 5.22 23.32
N THR A 23 -2.63 5.35 24.37
CA THR A 23 -1.34 6.05 24.32
C THR A 23 -0.39 5.39 23.33
N ARG A 24 -0.28 4.05 23.36
CA ARG A 24 0.55 3.30 22.40
C ARG A 24 0.03 3.44 20.97
N PHE A 25 -1.28 3.40 20.76
CA PHE A 25 -1.87 3.55 19.43
C PHE A 25 -1.67 4.96 18.86
N SER A 26 -1.77 5.99 19.71
CA SER A 26 -1.56 7.39 19.31
C SER A 26 -0.14 7.67 18.81
N ARG A 27 0.85 6.85 19.20
CA ARG A 27 2.23 6.93 18.71
C ARG A 27 2.44 6.30 17.33
N HIS A 28 1.47 5.55 16.80
CA HIS A 28 1.58 4.97 15.46
C HIS A 28 1.39 6.04 14.39
N THR A 29 2.13 5.90 13.29
CA THR A 29 2.01 6.79 12.14
C THR A 29 0.65 6.63 11.48
N GLY A 30 0.08 7.75 11.02
CA GLY A 30 -1.16 7.72 10.26
C GLY A 30 -0.88 7.22 8.84
N GLY A 31 -1.40 6.04 8.48
CA GLY A 31 -1.35 5.52 7.11
C GLY A 31 -0.58 4.21 7.01
N ALA A 32 -0.21 3.84 5.78
CA ALA A 32 0.63 2.68 5.53
C ALA A 32 2.04 2.92 6.11
N ALA A 33 2.56 1.93 6.83
CA ALA A 33 3.90 2.01 7.37
C ALA A 33 4.95 1.97 6.24
N PRO A 34 6.07 2.72 6.36
CA PRO A 34 7.12 2.76 5.34
C PRO A 34 7.79 1.41 5.07
N ASP A 35 7.73 0.50 6.03
CA ASP A 35 8.30 -0.85 5.99
C ASP A 35 7.38 -1.88 5.29
N GLY A 36 6.24 -1.45 4.76
CA GLY A 36 5.28 -2.36 4.11
C GLY A 36 4.45 -3.20 5.07
N SER A 37 4.60 -3.04 6.39
CA SER A 37 3.77 -3.75 7.40
C SER A 37 2.28 -3.36 7.35
N GLY A 38 1.92 -2.37 6.54
CA GLY A 38 0.55 -1.93 6.34
C GLY A 38 0.10 -0.89 7.36
N THR A 39 -1.21 -0.72 7.50
CA THR A 39 -1.79 0.34 8.34
C THR A 39 -2.15 -0.18 9.71
N SER A 40 -1.73 0.51 10.76
CA SER A 40 -2.15 0.19 12.13
C SER A 40 -3.60 0.61 12.38
N PHE A 41 -4.36 -0.28 13.02
CA PHE A 41 -5.71 -0.02 13.50
C PHE A 41 -5.93 -0.61 14.90
N LEU A 42 -6.94 -0.10 15.61
CA LEU A 42 -7.33 -0.60 16.93
C LEU A 42 -8.47 -1.60 16.76
N GLY A 43 -8.23 -2.87 17.08
CA GLY A 43 -9.25 -3.90 17.17
C GLY A 43 -9.78 -3.99 18.59
N VAL A 44 -11.10 -3.83 18.77
CA VAL A 44 -11.78 -4.05 20.05
C VAL A 44 -12.73 -5.23 19.90
N PHE A 45 -12.52 -6.27 20.71
CA PHE A 45 -13.23 -7.53 20.64
C PHE A 45 -13.97 -7.78 21.95
N ARG A 46 -15.25 -8.10 21.86
CA ARG A 46 -16.02 -8.58 23.01
C ARG A 46 -15.94 -10.10 23.04
N THR A 47 -15.33 -10.65 24.09
CA THR A 47 -15.16 -12.09 24.28
C THR A 47 -15.89 -12.54 25.54
N ARG A 48 -16.02 -13.86 25.77
CA ARG A 48 -16.60 -14.40 27.02
C ARG A 48 -15.81 -14.01 28.27
N LEU A 49 -14.51 -13.78 28.14
CA LEU A 49 -13.62 -13.38 29.25
C LEU A 49 -13.58 -11.86 29.47
N GLY A 50 -14.31 -11.09 28.66
CA GLY A 50 -14.35 -9.64 28.70
C GLY A 50 -13.90 -8.98 27.40
N THR A 51 -13.72 -7.67 27.45
CA THR A 51 -13.33 -6.87 26.29
C THR A 51 -11.81 -6.87 26.13
N MET A 52 -11.35 -7.15 24.91
CA MET A 52 -9.94 -7.12 24.53
C MET A 52 -9.69 -6.03 23.51
N ALA A 53 -8.75 -5.13 23.78
CA ALA A 53 -8.27 -4.12 22.83
C ALA A 53 -6.84 -4.44 22.38
N ARG A 54 -6.63 -4.56 21.06
CA ARG A 54 -5.31 -4.85 20.47
C ARG A 54 -5.02 -3.89 19.31
N ILE A 55 -3.76 -3.48 19.21
CA ILE A 55 -3.26 -2.78 18.03
C ILE A 55 -2.89 -3.84 17.01
N LEU A 56 -3.52 -3.79 15.84
CA LEU A 56 -3.33 -4.73 14.75
C LEU A 56 -2.80 -4.00 13.51
N LYS A 57 -2.25 -4.78 12.57
CA LYS A 57 -1.76 -4.31 11.28
C LYS A 57 -2.64 -4.90 10.19
N ASN A 58 -3.18 -4.04 9.34
CA ASN A 58 -3.81 -4.46 8.10
C ASN A 58 -2.76 -4.40 6.99
N THR A 59 -2.23 -5.57 6.62
CA THR A 59 -1.24 -5.73 5.57
C THR A 59 -1.93 -6.25 4.32
N LEU A 60 -1.88 -5.47 3.24
CA LEU A 60 -2.38 -5.90 1.94
C LEU A 60 -1.29 -6.64 1.19
N GLY A 61 -1.69 -7.69 0.46
CA GLY A 61 -0.78 -8.40 -0.42
C GLY A 61 -0.31 -7.53 -1.60
N PRO A 62 0.87 -7.79 -2.19
CA PRO A 62 1.39 -7.02 -3.32
C PRO A 62 0.41 -6.81 -4.49
N ARG A 63 -0.39 -7.83 -4.82
CA ARG A 63 -1.40 -7.74 -5.89
C ARG A 63 -2.58 -6.82 -5.52
N GLU A 64 -2.96 -6.81 -4.25
CA GLU A 64 -4.03 -5.97 -3.72
C GLU A 64 -3.58 -4.52 -3.64
N LEU A 65 -2.33 -4.28 -3.21
CA LEU A 65 -1.70 -2.96 -3.26
C LEU A 65 -1.75 -2.40 -4.69
N TRP A 66 -1.37 -3.21 -5.69
CA TRP A 66 -1.46 -2.80 -7.10
C TRP A 66 -2.89 -2.69 -7.63
N ALA A 67 -3.86 -3.37 -7.04
CA ALA A 67 -5.27 -3.19 -7.40
C ALA A 67 -5.80 -1.84 -6.89
N LEU A 68 -5.40 -1.45 -5.68
CA LEU A 68 -5.89 -0.27 -4.96
C LEU A 68 -5.06 1.00 -5.16
N ASN A 69 -3.87 0.90 -5.74
CA ASN A 69 -3.04 2.07 -6.06
C ASN A 69 -3.69 2.91 -7.18
N SER A 70 -3.73 4.22 -6.94
CA SER A 70 -4.30 5.25 -7.81
C SER A 70 -3.32 6.38 -8.15
N SER A 71 -2.01 6.24 -7.87
CA SER A 71 -1.00 7.20 -8.34
C SER A 71 -1.08 7.32 -9.87
N PRO A 72 -0.96 8.54 -10.44
CA PRO A 72 -0.97 8.74 -11.88
C PRO A 72 0.09 7.92 -12.62
N GLU A 73 1.32 7.89 -12.10
CA GLU A 73 2.46 7.17 -12.67
C GLU A 73 2.23 5.66 -12.66
N ASP A 74 1.80 5.13 -11.51
CA ASP A 74 1.52 3.70 -11.34
C ASP A 74 0.31 3.27 -12.16
N SER A 75 -0.70 4.14 -12.28
CA SER A 75 -1.88 3.89 -13.10
C SER A 75 -1.53 3.86 -14.60
N ALA A 76 -0.63 4.73 -15.05
CA ALA A 76 -0.16 4.73 -16.43
C ALA A 76 0.62 3.45 -16.74
N LEU A 77 1.58 3.06 -15.89
CA LEU A 77 2.33 1.81 -16.04
C LEU A 77 1.42 0.58 -16.06
N ARG A 78 0.47 0.52 -15.11
CA ARG A 78 -0.49 -0.58 -15.04
C ARG A 78 -1.39 -0.65 -16.26
N ARG A 79 -1.81 0.50 -16.82
CA ARG A 79 -2.64 0.54 -18.03
C ARG A 79 -1.90 -0.08 -19.23
N LEU A 80 -0.64 0.32 -19.45
CA LEU A 80 0.19 -0.23 -20.52
C LEU A 80 0.33 -1.75 -20.41
N LEU A 81 0.60 -2.27 -19.21
CA LEU A 81 0.68 -3.72 -19.01
C LEU A 81 -0.69 -4.41 -19.15
N ASN A 82 -1.78 -3.77 -18.72
CA ASN A 82 -3.12 -4.35 -18.86
C ASN A 82 -3.51 -4.53 -20.34
N GLU A 83 -3.13 -3.58 -21.20
CA GLU A 83 -3.40 -3.63 -22.65
C GLU A 83 -2.66 -4.80 -23.31
N GLU A 84 -1.43 -5.10 -22.88
CA GLU A 84 -0.61 -6.16 -23.47
C GLU A 84 -0.93 -7.58 -22.93
N VAL A 85 -1.14 -7.73 -21.62
CA VAL A 85 -1.21 -9.07 -20.97
C VAL A 85 -2.48 -9.30 -20.15
N GLY A 86 -3.38 -8.33 -20.11
CA GLY A 86 -4.59 -8.37 -19.29
C GLY A 86 -4.34 -8.08 -17.82
N THR A 87 -5.41 -7.69 -17.10
CA THR A 87 -5.32 -7.12 -15.75
C THR A 87 -4.73 -8.07 -14.71
N LYS A 88 -5.06 -9.36 -14.77
CA LYS A 88 -4.60 -10.35 -13.78
C LYS A 88 -3.09 -10.59 -13.89
N THR A 89 -2.59 -10.78 -15.11
CA THR A 89 -1.16 -10.99 -15.38
C THR A 89 -0.37 -9.72 -15.14
N ALA A 90 -0.87 -8.55 -15.57
CA ALA A 90 -0.23 -7.26 -15.30
C ALA A 90 -0.02 -7.04 -13.80
N ARG A 91 -1.04 -7.25 -12.96
CA ARG A 91 -0.91 -7.13 -11.50
C ARG A 91 0.05 -8.15 -10.90
N ARG A 92 0.15 -9.36 -11.47
CA ARG A 92 1.14 -10.36 -11.05
C ARG A 92 2.57 -9.87 -11.34
N ILE A 93 2.83 -9.42 -12.56
CA ILE A 93 4.15 -8.90 -12.98
C ILE A 93 4.56 -7.72 -12.09
N LEU A 94 3.63 -6.78 -11.88
CA LEU A 94 3.86 -5.62 -11.04
C LEU A 94 4.10 -5.99 -9.57
N ALA A 95 3.35 -6.93 -9.02
CA ALA A 95 3.54 -7.42 -7.65
C ALA A 95 4.88 -8.13 -7.44
N GLU A 96 5.36 -8.89 -8.44
CA GLU A 96 6.65 -9.57 -8.39
C GLU A 96 7.84 -8.59 -8.43
N ASN A 97 7.73 -7.51 -9.21
CA ASN A 97 8.80 -6.53 -9.38
C ASN A 97 8.75 -5.39 -8.35
N PHE A 98 7.55 -5.04 -7.89
CA PHE A 98 7.29 -3.94 -6.95
C PHE A 98 6.36 -4.41 -5.82
N PRO A 99 6.86 -5.20 -4.86
CA PRO A 99 6.03 -5.81 -3.82
C PRO A 99 5.34 -4.80 -2.90
N HIS A 100 5.88 -3.59 -2.80
CA HIS A 100 5.31 -2.49 -2.01
C HIS A 100 4.17 -1.75 -2.72
N GLY A 101 3.79 -2.19 -3.92
CA GLY A 101 2.59 -1.69 -4.60
C GLY A 101 2.78 -0.42 -5.43
N SER A 102 4.01 0.09 -5.59
CA SER A 102 4.30 1.29 -6.36
C SER A 102 5.66 1.21 -7.04
N ALA A 103 5.71 1.71 -8.28
CA ALA A 103 6.92 1.92 -9.06
C ALA A 103 7.34 3.41 -9.12
N ALA A 104 6.59 4.30 -8.46
CA ALA A 104 6.78 5.75 -8.53
C ALA A 104 8.23 6.19 -8.26
N ARG A 105 8.88 5.62 -7.24
CA ARG A 105 10.30 5.93 -6.94
C ARG A 105 11.25 5.59 -8.08
N VAL A 106 11.01 4.47 -8.76
CA VAL A 106 11.84 4.03 -9.90
C VAL A 106 11.57 4.90 -11.13
N ILE A 107 10.30 5.21 -11.38
CA ILE A 107 9.89 6.10 -12.48
C ILE A 107 10.49 7.49 -12.29
N GLU A 108 10.40 8.04 -11.08
CA GLU A 108 10.96 9.35 -10.74
C GLU A 108 12.49 9.36 -10.89
N TYR A 109 13.18 8.33 -10.39
CA TYR A 109 14.63 8.18 -10.53
C TYR A 109 15.06 8.16 -12.00
N ARG A 110 14.38 7.35 -12.83
CA ARG A 110 14.67 7.26 -14.26
C ARG A 110 14.35 8.55 -15.00
N ARG A 111 13.27 9.24 -14.63
CA ARG A 111 12.93 10.56 -15.18
C ARG A 111 14.03 11.59 -14.90
N LYS A 112 14.57 11.61 -13.67
CA LYS A 112 15.70 12.47 -13.30
C LYS A 112 16.97 12.19 -14.11
N GLN A 113 17.20 10.93 -14.50
CA GLN A 113 18.34 10.55 -15.35
C GLN A 113 18.16 10.89 -16.83
N ALA A 114 16.93 10.78 -17.36
CA ALA A 114 16.65 10.99 -18.78
C ALA A 114 16.49 12.49 -19.17
N GLY A 115 16.20 13.37 -18.20
CA GLY A 115 15.89 14.78 -18.44
C GLY A 115 14.43 15.01 -18.88
N ASP A 116 13.92 16.23 -18.69
CA ASP A 116 12.47 16.57 -18.75
C ASP A 116 11.76 16.27 -20.09
N ARG A 117 12.49 16.01 -21.19
CA ARG A 117 11.91 15.77 -22.52
C ARG A 117 11.30 14.38 -22.70
N GLU A 118 11.53 13.44 -21.78
CA GLU A 118 11.20 12.00 -21.98
C GLU A 118 10.28 11.37 -20.91
N ALA A 119 9.52 12.18 -20.16
CA ALA A 119 8.66 11.70 -19.08
C ALA A 119 7.68 10.56 -19.44
N THR A 120 7.11 10.58 -20.66
CA THR A 120 6.23 9.52 -21.17
C THR A 120 7.01 8.30 -21.67
N SER A 121 8.21 8.52 -22.21
CA SER A 121 9.13 7.48 -22.71
C SER A 121 9.59 6.54 -21.58
N VAL A 122 9.87 7.09 -20.39
CA VAL A 122 10.36 6.31 -19.24
C VAL A 122 9.37 5.23 -18.78
N THR A 123 8.08 5.57 -18.72
CA THR A 123 7.06 4.62 -18.24
C THR A 123 6.81 3.50 -19.25
N ALA A 124 6.77 3.85 -20.54
CA ALA A 124 6.66 2.87 -21.63
C ALA A 124 7.88 1.95 -21.68
N GLY A 125 9.10 2.50 -21.59
CA GLY A 125 10.33 1.71 -21.55
C GLY A 125 10.38 0.74 -20.36
N LEU A 126 9.91 1.18 -19.18
CA LEU A 126 9.77 0.29 -18.02
C LEU A 126 8.75 -0.83 -18.27
N ALA A 127 7.61 -0.54 -18.90
CA ALA A 127 6.63 -1.57 -19.24
C ALA A 127 7.22 -2.64 -20.17
N THR A 128 7.92 -2.22 -21.23
CA THR A 128 8.61 -3.14 -22.16
C THR A 128 9.67 -3.98 -21.47
N GLU A 129 10.46 -3.39 -20.57
CA GLU A 129 11.45 -4.12 -19.77
C GLU A 129 10.79 -5.20 -18.89
N LEU A 130 9.68 -4.88 -18.24
CA LEU A 130 8.95 -5.82 -17.39
C LEU A 130 8.34 -6.98 -18.19
N LEU A 131 7.83 -6.70 -19.39
CA LEU A 131 7.33 -7.74 -20.30
C LEU A 131 8.48 -8.62 -20.80
N GLY A 132 9.60 -8.03 -21.21
CA GLY A 132 10.79 -8.76 -21.65
C GLY A 132 11.36 -9.70 -20.58
N LYS A 133 11.33 -9.30 -19.31
CA LYS A 133 11.77 -10.13 -18.17
C LYS A 133 10.90 -11.37 -17.94
N GLN A 134 9.66 -11.39 -18.40
CA GLN A 134 8.75 -12.52 -18.20
C GLN A 134 8.94 -13.63 -19.25
N GLY A 135 9.58 -13.34 -20.39
CA GLY A 135 9.80 -14.32 -21.46
C GLY A 135 8.49 -14.99 -21.90
N TYR A 136 8.48 -16.33 -22.01
CA TYR A 136 7.30 -17.13 -22.37
C TYR A 136 6.29 -17.36 -21.21
N ARG A 137 6.47 -16.73 -20.04
CA ARG A 137 5.55 -16.87 -18.87
C ARG A 137 4.46 -15.78 -18.82
N LEU A 138 3.86 -15.47 -19.97
CA LEU A 138 2.75 -14.53 -20.06
C LEU A 138 1.41 -15.20 -19.76
#